data_AF-A0A937EQV2-F1
#
_entry.id   AF-A0A937EQV2-F1
#
_cell.length_a   1.000
_cell.length_b   1.000
_cell.length_c   1.000
_cell.angle_alpha   90.00
_cell.angle_beta   90.00
_cell.angle_gamma   90.00
#
_symmetry.space_group_name_H-M   'P 1'
#
loop_
_entity.id
_entity.type
_entity.pdbx_description
1 polymer ?
#
loop_
_entity_poly.entity_id
_entity_poly.type
_entity_poly.pdbx_seq_one_letter_code
_entity_poly.pdbx_strand_id
1 'polypeptide(L)'
;MTKVEILLFDDRLDITALNIAFAGLPVSSASAALVKGFGGDLDDLGESLREYFADDASWCRIGNTVHTVTDGDAEVRLVPRSDVPTWHADYFQAGWGSREGARIPPEFRLQYAKYVDRRYKARESCLQGKDLRSVAAKDGAGGVDKLVRHHQAQLAEWYAALDHLIRSVQTAEDLPEWAISVAKDELLDWHRTREYLTSAVLEFHYGDAGPRPETVLGNLCFRFSTVAVELVPA
;
A
#
# COMPACT_ATOMS: atom_id res chain seq x y z
N MET A 1 7.68 29.14 18.64
CA MET A 1 7.24 28.88 17.25
C MET A 1 6.33 27.66 17.27
N THR A 2 5.03 27.89 17.19
CA THR A 2 4.03 26.84 17.20
C THR A 2 3.99 26.22 15.81
N LYS A 3 4.45 24.97 15.69
CA LYS A 3 4.30 24.18 14.46
C LYS A 3 2.81 23.82 14.37
N VAL A 4 2.06 24.58 13.58
CA VAL A 4 0.71 24.21 13.21
C VAL A 4 0.86 23.04 12.22
N GLU A 5 0.68 21.82 12.70
CA GLU A 5 0.38 20.69 11.81
C GLU A 5 -1.03 20.92 11.30
N ILE A 6 -1.12 21.55 10.13
CA ILE A 6 -2.34 21.59 9.36
C ILE A 6 -2.53 20.17 8.83
N LEU A 7 -3.37 19.39 9.51
CA LEU A 7 -4.00 18.21 8.92
C LEU A 7 -4.92 18.71 7.80
N LEU A 8 -4.37 18.85 6.59
CA LEU A 8 -5.15 19.04 5.38
C LEU A 8 -5.81 17.70 5.05
N PHE A 9 -7.11 17.61 5.26
CA PHE A 9 -7.92 16.46 4.85
C PHE A 9 -8.04 16.32 3.31
N ASP A 10 -7.33 17.15 2.54
CA ASP A 10 -7.12 16.99 1.11
C ASP A 10 -5.62 17.20 0.81
N ASP A 11 -4.86 16.11 0.71
CA ASP A 11 -3.47 16.07 0.19
C ASP A 11 -3.41 16.41 -1.31
N ARG A 12 -4.21 17.38 -1.76
CA ARG A 12 -4.42 17.74 -3.15
C ARG A 12 -3.75 19.08 -3.43
N LEU A 13 -2.81 19.07 -4.37
CA LEU A 13 -2.13 20.24 -4.87
C LEU A 13 -2.76 20.63 -6.21
N ASP A 14 -3.10 21.91 -6.37
CA ASP A 14 -3.58 22.45 -7.65
C ASP A 14 -2.43 22.49 -8.66
N ILE A 15 -2.63 21.83 -9.80
CA ILE A 15 -1.66 21.77 -10.90
C ILE A 15 -2.26 22.28 -12.21
N THR A 16 -3.36 23.02 -12.16
CA THR A 16 -4.07 23.52 -13.34
C THR A 16 -3.16 24.34 -14.28
N ALA A 17 -2.16 25.03 -13.72
CA ALA A 17 -1.18 25.81 -14.47
C ALA A 17 -0.35 24.98 -15.46
N LEU A 18 -0.26 23.66 -15.29
CA LEU A 18 0.47 22.76 -16.19
C LEU A 18 -0.25 22.51 -17.52
N ASN A 19 -1.53 22.91 -17.64
CA ASN A 19 -2.33 22.79 -18.87
C ASN A 19 -2.34 21.37 -19.47
N ILE A 20 -2.51 20.36 -18.61
CA ILE A 20 -2.57 18.95 -18.99
C ILE A 20 -4.03 18.52 -19.12
N ALA A 21 -4.34 17.72 -20.13
CA ALA A 21 -5.67 17.17 -20.33
C ALA A 21 -5.58 15.71 -20.75
N PHE A 22 -6.56 14.91 -20.32
CA PHE A 22 -6.75 13.54 -20.74
C PHE A 22 -8.21 13.30 -21.10
N ALA A 23 -8.45 12.68 -22.27
CA ALA A 23 -9.78 12.41 -22.80
C ALA A 23 -10.72 13.64 -22.78
N GLY A 24 -10.17 14.83 -23.10
CA GLY A 24 -10.91 16.08 -23.17
C GLY A 24 -11.23 16.75 -21.82
N LEU A 25 -10.75 16.20 -20.70
CA LEU A 25 -10.90 16.81 -19.37
C LEU A 25 -9.53 17.24 -18.81
N PRO A 26 -9.44 18.38 -18.11
CA PRO A 26 -8.17 18.84 -17.57
C PRO A 26 -7.75 17.99 -16.35
N VAL A 27 -6.43 17.83 -16.18
CA VAL A 27 -5.83 17.31 -14.94
C VAL A 27 -5.59 18.52 -14.04
N SER A 28 -6.47 18.72 -13.05
CA SER A 28 -6.51 19.95 -12.25
C SER A 28 -5.76 19.85 -10.92
N SER A 29 -5.49 18.64 -10.45
CA SER A 29 -4.84 18.43 -9.16
C SER A 29 -3.99 17.18 -9.13
N ALA A 30 -3.02 17.14 -8.22
CA ALA A 30 -2.17 15.98 -7.96
C ALA A 30 -2.07 15.71 -6.46
N SER A 31 -1.81 14.46 -6.07
CA SER A 31 -1.55 14.12 -4.66
C SER A 31 -0.18 14.66 -4.22
N ALA A 32 -0.06 15.04 -2.94
CA ALA A 32 1.22 15.48 -2.38
C ALA A 32 2.32 14.41 -2.49
N ALA A 33 1.97 13.13 -2.36
CA ALA A 33 2.89 12.01 -2.54
C ALA A 33 3.42 11.94 -3.98
N LEU A 34 2.56 12.16 -4.98
CA LEU A 34 2.95 12.22 -6.38
C LEU A 34 3.95 13.35 -6.64
N VAL A 35 3.59 14.58 -6.25
CA VAL A 35 4.47 15.75 -6.43
C VAL A 35 5.82 15.55 -5.73
N LYS A 36 5.83 14.97 -4.54
CA LYS A 36 7.08 14.65 -3.81
C LYS A 36 7.91 13.58 -4.51
N GLY A 37 7.29 12.61 -5.20
CA GLY A 37 7.97 11.60 -6.00
C GLY A 37 8.82 12.21 -7.12
N PHE A 38 8.38 13.34 -7.67
CA PHE A 38 9.11 14.16 -8.64
C PHE A 38 9.98 15.24 -7.98
N GLY A 39 10.37 15.06 -6.71
CA GLY A 39 11.22 16.02 -5.99
C GLY A 39 10.57 17.39 -5.73
N GLY A 40 9.26 17.54 -5.99
CA GLY A 40 8.56 18.82 -5.98
C GLY A 40 8.67 19.61 -7.29
N ASP A 41 9.26 19.04 -8.33
CA ASP A 41 9.35 19.64 -9.65
C ASP A 41 8.03 19.45 -10.42
N LEU A 42 7.30 20.55 -10.59
CA LEU A 42 6.01 20.53 -11.28
C LEU A 42 6.16 20.50 -12.81
N ASP A 43 7.30 20.96 -13.35
CA ASP A 43 7.55 20.93 -14.78
C ASP A 43 7.85 19.48 -15.20
N ASP A 44 8.72 18.78 -14.47
CA ASP A 44 9.04 17.36 -14.68
C ASP A 44 7.79 16.46 -14.51
N LEU A 45 7.00 16.70 -13.44
CA LEU A 45 5.70 16.04 -13.28
C LEU A 45 4.79 16.30 -14.49
N GLY A 46 4.79 17.53 -15.01
CA GLY A 46 3.94 17.91 -16.13
C GLY A 46 4.35 17.27 -17.44
N GLU A 47 5.66 17.17 -17.72
CA GLU A 47 6.20 16.43 -18.85
C GLU A 47 5.85 14.95 -18.75
N SER A 48 6.14 14.33 -17.61
CA SER A 48 5.85 12.92 -17.34
C SER A 48 4.37 12.57 -17.51
N LEU A 49 3.45 13.39 -16.97
CA LEU A 49 2.01 13.17 -17.13
C LEU A 49 1.55 13.25 -18.60
N ARG A 50 2.16 14.10 -19.42
CA ARG A 50 1.84 14.16 -20.86
C ARG A 50 2.33 12.92 -21.60
N GLU A 51 3.51 12.43 -21.25
CA GLU A 51 4.07 11.21 -21.83
C GLU A 51 3.27 9.97 -21.42
N TYR A 52 2.96 9.84 -20.13
CA TYR A 52 2.25 8.69 -19.56
C TYR A 52 0.84 8.47 -20.11
N PHE A 53 0.18 9.55 -20.52
CA PHE A 53 -1.20 9.52 -21.00
C PHE A 53 -1.34 10.02 -22.45
N ALA A 54 -0.25 9.95 -23.23
CA ALA A 54 -0.27 10.17 -24.67
C ALA A 54 -1.07 9.07 -25.41
N ASP A 55 -1.46 9.34 -26.65
CA ASP A 55 -2.27 8.41 -27.46
C ASP A 55 -1.56 7.08 -27.75
N ASP A 56 -0.22 7.07 -27.81
CA ASP A 56 0.63 5.91 -28.03
C ASP A 56 1.19 5.29 -26.73
N ALA A 57 0.88 5.89 -25.58
CA ALA A 57 1.31 5.40 -24.28
C ALA A 57 0.51 4.16 -23.83
N SER A 58 1.13 3.33 -23.00
CA SER A 58 0.48 2.17 -22.40
C SER A 58 -0.27 2.56 -21.13
N TRP A 59 -1.61 2.60 -21.22
CA TRP A 59 -2.50 2.82 -20.08
C TRP A 59 -3.72 1.90 -20.15
N CYS A 60 -4.38 1.71 -19.01
CA CYS A 60 -5.62 0.94 -18.94
C CYS A 60 -6.70 1.64 -18.12
N ARG A 61 -7.96 1.35 -18.42
CA ARG A 61 -9.11 1.88 -17.67
C ARG A 61 -9.61 0.85 -16.66
N ILE A 62 -9.77 1.28 -15.41
CA ILE A 62 -10.26 0.45 -14.31
C ILE A 62 -11.41 1.18 -13.63
N GLY A 63 -12.63 0.71 -13.87
CA GLY A 63 -13.85 1.45 -13.50
C GLY A 63 -13.85 2.84 -14.13
N ASN A 64 -13.85 3.87 -13.29
CA ASN A 64 -13.80 5.27 -13.73
C ASN A 64 -12.39 5.89 -13.65
N THR A 65 -11.39 5.12 -13.24
CA THR A 65 -9.99 5.57 -13.13
C THR A 65 -9.18 5.11 -14.33
N VAL A 66 -8.09 5.81 -14.61
CA VAL A 66 -7.14 5.50 -15.69
C VAL A 66 -5.77 5.33 -15.08
N HIS A 67 -5.07 4.26 -15.42
CA HIS A 67 -3.78 3.90 -14.83
C HIS A 67 -2.76 3.80 -15.96
N THR A 68 -1.58 4.35 -15.76
CA THR A 68 -0.41 3.97 -16.57
C THR A 68 -0.19 2.46 -16.43
N VAL A 69 0.43 1.82 -17.41
CA VAL A 69 0.87 0.41 -17.28
C VAL A 69 2.39 0.39 -17.25
N THR A 70 2.96 0.04 -16.11
CA THR A 70 4.42 -0.07 -15.95
C THR A 70 4.81 -1.41 -15.34
N ASP A 71 6.06 -1.82 -15.56
CA ASP A 71 6.65 -3.01 -14.92
C ASP A 71 7.08 -2.76 -13.45
N GLY A 72 6.89 -1.53 -12.95
CA GLY A 72 7.30 -1.11 -11.61
C GLY A 72 6.29 -1.44 -10.50
N ASP A 73 6.63 -1.02 -9.29
CA ASP A 73 5.83 -1.30 -8.07
C ASP A 73 4.74 -0.25 -7.81
N ALA A 74 4.74 0.86 -8.56
CA ALA A 74 3.75 1.91 -8.48
C ALA A 74 3.50 2.56 -9.85
N GLU A 75 2.28 3.02 -10.06
CA GLU A 75 1.81 3.63 -11.29
C GLU A 75 1.23 5.01 -11.03
N VAL A 76 1.19 5.83 -12.07
CA VAL A 76 0.44 7.08 -12.02
C VAL A 76 -0.99 6.79 -12.45
N ARG A 77 -1.95 7.30 -11.69
CA ARG A 77 -3.37 7.11 -11.92
C ARG A 77 -4.10 8.44 -12.00
N LEU A 78 -5.06 8.54 -12.92
CA LEU A 78 -6.03 9.61 -12.99
C LEU A 78 -7.35 9.15 -12.38
N VAL A 79 -7.77 9.85 -11.34
CA VAL A 79 -9.03 9.65 -10.61
C VAL A 79 -9.98 10.79 -10.98
N PRO A 80 -11.22 10.49 -11.40
CA PRO A 80 -12.17 11.54 -11.72
C PRO A 80 -12.61 12.23 -10.43
N ARG A 81 -12.65 13.56 -10.46
CA ARG A 81 -13.17 14.35 -9.34
C ARG A 81 -14.69 14.29 -9.30
N SER A 82 -15.25 14.09 -8.11
CA SER A 82 -16.70 13.97 -7.91
C SER A 82 -17.42 15.31 -7.94
N ASP A 83 -16.70 16.39 -7.66
CA ASP A 83 -17.19 17.76 -7.52
C ASP A 83 -17.10 18.58 -8.82
N VAL A 84 -16.10 18.29 -9.66
CA VAL A 84 -15.84 18.98 -10.93
C VAL A 84 -15.40 17.99 -12.01
N PRO A 85 -15.74 18.22 -13.29
CA PRO A 85 -15.38 17.34 -14.40
C PRO A 85 -13.90 17.49 -14.77
N THR A 86 -13.01 17.09 -13.86
CA THR A 86 -11.56 17.18 -13.99
C THR A 86 -10.91 15.93 -13.40
N TRP A 87 -9.65 15.68 -13.77
CA TRP A 87 -8.86 14.59 -13.22
C TRP A 87 -8.02 15.05 -12.02
N HIS A 88 -7.82 14.11 -11.11
CA HIS A 88 -6.82 14.16 -10.05
C HIS A 88 -5.75 13.11 -10.32
N ALA A 89 -4.48 13.50 -10.35
CA ALA A 89 -3.35 12.58 -10.52
C ALA A 89 -2.85 12.07 -9.16
N ASP A 90 -2.74 10.76 -8.99
CA ASP A 90 -2.17 10.14 -7.78
C ASP A 90 -1.25 8.96 -8.10
N TYR A 91 -0.60 8.43 -7.06
CA TYR A 91 0.08 7.14 -7.17
C TYR A 91 -0.88 6.00 -6.85
N PHE A 92 -0.89 4.99 -7.71
CA PHE A 92 -1.46 3.69 -7.44
C PHE A 92 -0.33 2.72 -7.06
N GLN A 93 -0.43 2.08 -5.90
CA GLN A 93 0.67 1.33 -5.28
C GLN A 93 0.67 -0.14 -5.70
N ALA A 94 0.53 -0.35 -7.02
CA ALA A 94 0.73 -1.61 -7.71
C ALA A 94 1.02 -1.31 -9.19
N GLY A 95 1.66 -2.24 -9.88
CA GLY A 95 1.88 -2.19 -11.33
C GLY A 95 1.07 -3.24 -12.08
N TRP A 96 0.27 -2.85 -13.06
CA TRP A 96 -0.45 -3.77 -13.95
C TRP A 96 0.47 -4.48 -14.94
N GLY A 97 1.63 -3.91 -15.27
CA GLY A 97 2.67 -4.56 -16.07
C GLY A 97 3.55 -5.53 -15.25
N SER A 98 3.53 -5.39 -13.91
CA SER A 98 4.27 -6.28 -13.01
C SER A 98 3.84 -7.75 -13.15
N ARG A 99 4.69 -8.68 -12.71
CA ARG A 99 4.39 -10.13 -12.70
C ARG A 99 3.08 -10.45 -11.98
N GLU A 100 2.75 -9.74 -10.91
CA GLU A 100 1.52 -9.91 -10.16
C GLU A 100 0.34 -9.30 -10.91
N GLY A 101 0.43 -8.02 -11.30
CA GLY A 101 -0.64 -7.30 -11.98
C GLY A 101 -1.05 -7.92 -13.31
N ALA A 102 -0.09 -8.44 -14.09
CA ALA A 102 -0.34 -9.10 -15.36
C ALA A 102 -1.15 -10.41 -15.22
N ARG A 103 -1.13 -11.04 -14.04
CA ARG A 103 -1.92 -12.24 -13.74
C ARG A 103 -3.37 -11.95 -13.37
N ILE A 104 -3.70 -10.69 -13.09
CA ILE A 104 -5.04 -10.29 -12.65
C ILE A 104 -5.94 -10.07 -13.87
N PRO A 105 -6.99 -10.89 -14.04
CA PRO A 105 -7.91 -10.77 -15.17
C PRO A 105 -8.62 -9.40 -15.17
N PRO A 106 -8.90 -8.81 -16.35
CA PRO A 106 -9.53 -7.48 -16.46
C PRO A 106 -10.80 -7.30 -15.61
N GLU A 107 -11.63 -8.33 -15.52
CA GLU A 107 -12.89 -8.34 -14.76
C GLU A 107 -12.73 -8.23 -13.23
N PHE A 108 -11.53 -8.53 -12.70
CA PHE A 108 -11.21 -8.44 -11.28
C PHE A 108 -10.33 -7.24 -10.91
N ARG A 109 -9.84 -6.48 -11.89
CA ARG A 109 -8.93 -5.34 -11.66
C ARG A 109 -9.55 -4.26 -10.79
N LEU A 110 -10.87 -4.05 -10.87
CA LEU A 110 -11.54 -3.07 -10.02
C LEU A 110 -11.55 -3.48 -8.55
N GLN A 111 -11.79 -4.76 -8.26
CA GLN A 111 -11.79 -5.33 -6.92
C GLN A 111 -10.38 -5.27 -6.33
N TYR A 112 -9.37 -5.63 -7.13
CA TYR A 112 -7.97 -5.54 -6.71
C TYR A 112 -7.51 -4.09 -6.50
N ALA A 113 -7.87 -3.15 -7.39
CA ALA A 113 -7.52 -1.74 -7.19
C ALA A 113 -8.11 -1.18 -5.88
N LYS A 114 -9.37 -1.51 -5.55
CA LYS A 114 -9.98 -1.15 -4.27
C LYS A 114 -9.24 -1.76 -3.07
N TYR A 115 -8.74 -2.98 -3.23
CA TYR A 115 -7.93 -3.63 -2.22
C TYR A 115 -6.61 -2.88 -2.00
N VAL A 116 -5.86 -2.60 -3.07
CA VAL A 116 -4.58 -1.87 -3.01
C VAL A 116 -4.76 -0.49 -2.36
N ASP A 117 -5.81 0.26 -2.73
CA ASP A 117 -6.10 1.57 -2.11
C ASP A 117 -6.35 1.47 -0.59
N ARG A 118 -7.07 0.43 -0.14
CA ARG A 118 -7.32 0.21 1.30
C ARG A 118 -6.05 -0.26 2.01
N ARG A 119 -5.32 -1.19 1.40
CA ARG A 119 -4.05 -1.73 1.93
C ARG A 119 -3.04 -0.60 2.14
N TYR A 120 -2.88 0.28 1.15
CA TYR A 120 -1.91 1.37 1.23
C TYR A 120 -2.20 2.33 2.39
N LYS A 121 -3.47 2.67 2.62
CA LYS A 121 -3.88 3.50 3.77
C LYS A 121 -3.58 2.85 5.12
N ALA A 122 -3.62 1.52 5.17
CA ALA A 122 -3.39 0.77 6.39
C ALA A 122 -1.90 0.44 6.64
N ARG A 123 -1.05 0.43 5.60
CA ARG A 123 0.32 -0.08 5.70
C ARG A 123 1.29 0.99 6.20
N GLU A 124 1.78 0.83 7.42
CA GLU A 124 2.93 1.56 7.97
C GLU A 124 4.18 0.67 8.07
N SER A 125 5.34 1.32 8.27
CA SER A 125 6.62 0.63 8.50
C SER A 125 6.59 -0.23 9.76
N CYS A 126 7.32 -1.34 9.75
CA CYS A 126 7.44 -2.20 10.92
C CYS A 126 8.12 -1.48 12.11
N LEU A 127 7.47 -1.47 13.27
CA LEU A 127 8.05 -0.91 14.50
C LEU A 127 9.23 -1.73 15.02
N GLN A 128 10.15 -1.03 15.67
CA GLN A 128 11.26 -1.58 16.45
C GLN A 128 11.14 -1.10 17.90
N GLY A 129 11.76 -1.80 18.86
CA GLY A 129 11.72 -1.40 20.27
C GLY A 129 12.30 0.01 20.51
N LYS A 130 13.25 0.44 19.68
CA LYS A 130 13.80 1.81 19.72
C LYS A 130 12.75 2.90 19.41
N ASP A 131 11.77 2.59 18.56
CA ASP A 131 10.73 3.54 18.17
C ASP A 131 9.77 3.73 19.35
N LEU A 132 9.40 2.63 20.02
CA LEU A 132 8.63 2.68 21.26
C LEU A 132 9.38 3.42 22.38
N ARG A 133 10.69 3.21 22.53
CA ARG A 133 11.53 3.95 23.50
C ARG A 133 11.57 5.45 23.18
N SER A 134 11.66 5.82 21.90
CA SER A 134 11.61 7.21 21.46
C SER A 134 10.29 7.88 21.82
N VAL A 135 9.16 7.21 21.55
CA VAL A 135 7.83 7.71 21.92
C VAL A 135 7.66 7.76 23.44
N ALA A 136 8.13 6.76 24.17
CA ALA A 136 8.09 6.76 25.64
C ALA A 136 8.86 7.94 26.23
N ALA A 137 10.02 8.29 25.67
CA ALA A 137 10.81 9.43 26.13
C ALA A 137 10.10 10.78 25.91
N LYS A 138 9.25 10.88 24.88
CA LYS A 138 8.52 12.10 24.54
C LYS A 138 7.17 12.22 25.25
N ASP A 139 6.38 11.15 25.18
CA ASP A 139 4.94 11.15 25.50
C ASP A 139 4.59 10.12 26.61
N GLY A 140 5.60 9.48 27.21
CA GLY A 140 5.43 8.50 28.28
C GLY A 140 4.72 7.22 27.82
N ALA A 141 4.24 6.44 28.80
CA ALA A 141 3.55 5.18 28.55
C ALA A 141 2.26 5.36 27.73
N GLY A 142 1.57 6.49 27.87
CA GLY A 142 0.36 6.79 27.09
C GLY A 142 0.64 6.96 25.60
N GLY A 143 1.78 7.55 25.23
CA GLY A 143 2.22 7.63 23.83
C GLY A 143 2.50 6.26 23.23
N VAL A 144 3.15 5.37 24.00
CA VAL A 144 3.43 3.99 23.58
C VAL A 144 2.13 3.21 23.36
N ASP A 145 1.18 3.24 24.31
CA ASP A 145 -0.11 2.56 24.15
C ASP A 145 -0.86 3.07 22.91
N LYS A 146 -0.87 4.39 22.69
CA LYS A 146 -1.50 5.00 21.50
C LYS A 146 -0.84 4.50 20.20
N LEU A 147 0.49 4.46 20.13
CA LEU A 147 1.21 3.99 18.95
C LEU A 147 0.96 2.50 18.68
N VAL A 148 1.01 1.66 19.72
CA VAL A 148 0.75 0.21 19.60
C VAL A 148 -0.69 -0.04 19.15
N ARG A 149 -1.69 0.65 19.73
CA ARG A 149 -3.09 0.54 19.31
C ARG A 149 -3.30 0.98 17.87
N HIS A 150 -2.62 2.04 17.44
CA HIS A 150 -2.64 2.50 16.05
C HIS A 150 -2.17 1.40 15.09
N HIS A 151 -1.01 0.79 15.36
CA HIS A 151 -0.48 -0.30 14.53
C HIS A 151 -1.35 -1.57 14.60
N GLN A 152 -1.97 -1.85 15.74
CA GLN A 152 -2.93 -2.96 15.86
C GLN A 152 -4.18 -2.71 15.00
N ALA A 153 -4.72 -1.48 15.01
CA ALA A 153 -5.87 -1.12 14.19
C ALA A 153 -5.54 -1.25 12.70
N GLN A 154 -4.34 -0.81 12.29
CA GLN A 154 -3.85 -0.96 10.92
C GLN A 154 -3.75 -2.42 10.45
N LEU A 155 -3.20 -3.30 11.30
CA LEU A 155 -3.18 -4.74 11.00
C LEU A 155 -4.60 -5.30 10.84
N ALA A 156 -5.57 -4.85 11.65
CA ALA A 156 -6.95 -5.26 11.52
C ALA A 156 -7.59 -4.74 10.21
N GLU A 157 -7.30 -3.50 9.82
CA GLU A 157 -7.79 -2.91 8.57
C GLU A 157 -7.21 -3.62 7.33
N TRP A 158 -5.92 -3.94 7.34
CA TRP A 158 -5.28 -4.70 6.26
C TRP A 158 -5.91 -6.10 6.15
N TYR A 159 -6.07 -6.82 7.26
CA TYR A 159 -6.75 -8.12 7.26
C TYR A 159 -8.18 -8.02 6.68
N ALA A 160 -8.95 -7.02 7.12
CA ALA A 160 -10.30 -6.79 6.63
C ALA A 160 -10.33 -6.44 5.13
N ALA A 161 -9.35 -5.68 4.63
CA ALA A 161 -9.23 -5.37 3.21
C ALA A 161 -8.96 -6.64 2.38
N LEU A 162 -8.06 -7.51 2.85
CA LEU A 162 -7.75 -8.78 2.18
C LEU A 162 -8.94 -9.74 2.21
N ASP A 163 -9.60 -9.90 3.37
CA ASP A 163 -10.81 -10.72 3.51
C ASP A 163 -11.94 -10.22 2.59
N HIS A 164 -12.11 -8.90 2.47
CA HIS A 164 -13.04 -8.32 1.53
C HIS A 164 -12.67 -8.62 0.06
N LEU A 165 -11.39 -8.53 -0.32
CA LEU A 165 -10.94 -8.91 -1.67
C LEU A 165 -11.31 -10.37 -1.95
N ILE A 166 -10.90 -11.29 -1.07
CA ILE A 166 -11.15 -12.73 -1.17
C ILE A 166 -12.63 -12.99 -1.38
N ARG A 167 -13.51 -12.45 -0.52
CA ARG A 167 -14.97 -12.63 -0.66
C ARG A 167 -15.53 -12.03 -1.95
N SER A 168 -14.94 -10.94 -2.45
CA SER A 168 -15.43 -10.27 -3.66
C SER A 168 -15.07 -11.01 -4.96
N VAL A 169 -14.07 -11.90 -4.92
CA VAL A 169 -13.60 -12.68 -6.07
C VAL A 169 -13.85 -14.17 -5.93
N GLN A 170 -14.29 -14.61 -4.75
CA GLN A 170 -14.68 -15.98 -4.47
C GLN A 170 -15.92 -16.34 -5.27
N THR A 171 -15.82 -17.43 -6.04
CA THR A 171 -16.94 -18.06 -6.73
C THR A 171 -17.40 -19.29 -5.94
N ALA A 172 -18.36 -20.05 -6.45
CA ALA A 172 -19.10 -21.05 -5.67
C ALA A 172 -18.25 -22.17 -5.02
N GLU A 173 -17.05 -22.48 -5.53
CA GLU A 173 -16.20 -23.54 -4.93
C GLU A 173 -14.72 -23.16 -4.75
N ASP A 174 -14.10 -22.38 -5.65
CA ASP A 174 -12.66 -22.08 -5.58
C ASP A 174 -12.32 -20.59 -5.73
N LEU A 175 -11.18 -20.21 -5.13
CA LEU A 175 -10.53 -18.93 -5.40
C LEU A 175 -9.71 -19.00 -6.69
N PRO A 176 -9.73 -17.95 -7.53
CA PRO A 176 -8.82 -17.87 -8.67
C PRO A 176 -7.35 -17.99 -8.25
N GLU A 177 -6.50 -18.63 -9.07
CA GLU A 177 -5.08 -18.83 -8.78
C GLU A 177 -4.33 -17.53 -8.46
N TRP A 178 -4.65 -16.45 -9.19
CA TRP A 178 -4.06 -15.13 -8.93
C TRP A 178 -4.40 -14.65 -7.50
N ALA A 179 -5.66 -14.83 -7.07
CA ALA A 179 -6.12 -14.41 -5.75
C ALA A 179 -5.49 -15.26 -4.65
N ILE A 180 -5.25 -16.55 -4.90
CA ILE A 180 -4.51 -17.43 -3.97
C ILE A 180 -3.06 -16.94 -3.83
N SER A 181 -2.39 -16.59 -4.92
CA SER A 181 -1.02 -16.05 -4.88
C SER A 181 -0.96 -14.76 -4.06
N VAL A 182 -1.83 -13.80 -4.37
CA VAL A 182 -1.93 -12.53 -3.63
C VAL A 182 -2.20 -12.79 -2.15
N ALA A 183 -3.19 -13.63 -1.83
CA ALA A 183 -3.54 -13.91 -0.44
C ALA A 183 -2.38 -14.54 0.33
N LYS A 184 -1.62 -15.44 -0.29
CA LYS A 184 -0.42 -16.02 0.34
C LYS A 184 0.59 -14.93 0.65
N ASP A 185 1.03 -14.16 -0.35
CA ASP A 185 2.05 -13.12 -0.20
C ASP A 185 1.64 -12.05 0.82
N GLU A 186 0.36 -11.68 0.83
CA GLU A 186 -0.18 -10.70 1.78
C GLU A 186 -0.26 -11.23 3.21
N LEU A 187 -0.64 -12.50 3.39
CA LEU A 187 -0.57 -13.15 4.69
C LEU A 187 0.88 -13.22 5.17
N LEU A 188 1.85 -13.44 4.26
CA LEU A 188 3.28 -13.41 4.61
C LEU A 188 3.66 -12.08 5.27
N ASP A 189 3.39 -11.00 4.57
CA ASP A 189 3.77 -9.67 4.99
C ASP A 189 2.97 -9.19 6.20
N TRP A 190 1.69 -9.57 6.31
CA TRP A 190 0.85 -9.28 7.47
C TRP A 190 1.39 -9.98 8.73
N HIS A 191 1.70 -11.28 8.64
CA HIS A 191 2.26 -12.04 9.75
C HIS A 191 3.62 -11.49 10.18
N ARG A 192 4.48 -11.15 9.21
CA ARG A 192 5.75 -10.47 9.48
C ARG A 192 5.51 -9.18 10.25
N THR A 193 4.62 -8.32 9.77
CA THR A 193 4.35 -7.01 10.42
C THR A 193 3.82 -7.17 11.83
N ARG A 194 2.92 -8.15 12.06
CA ARG A 194 2.41 -8.50 13.40
C ARG A 194 3.53 -9.01 14.32
N GLU A 195 4.44 -9.82 13.82
CA GLU A 195 5.59 -10.31 14.58
C GLU A 195 6.53 -9.16 14.96
N TYR A 196 6.79 -8.22 14.05
CA TYR A 196 7.58 -7.03 14.35
C TYR A 196 6.94 -6.18 15.44
N LEU A 197 5.61 -5.96 15.39
CA LEU A 197 4.90 -5.26 16.46
C LEU A 197 5.06 -5.97 17.81
N THR A 198 4.87 -7.29 17.83
CA THR A 198 4.98 -8.10 19.05
C THR A 198 6.39 -8.06 19.62
N SER A 199 7.39 -8.26 18.76
CA SER A 199 8.81 -8.16 19.09
C SER A 199 9.19 -6.78 19.59
N ALA A 200 8.69 -5.70 18.99
CA ALA A 200 8.96 -4.34 19.43
C ALA A 200 8.42 -4.08 20.84
N VAL A 201 7.22 -4.57 21.14
CA VAL A 201 6.61 -4.47 22.48
C VAL A 201 7.41 -5.27 23.51
N LEU A 202 7.82 -6.50 23.16
CA LEU A 202 8.71 -7.30 24.01
C LEU A 202 10.04 -6.59 24.26
N GLU A 203 10.66 -6.06 23.22
CA GLU A 203 11.95 -5.37 23.30
C GLU A 203 11.86 -4.11 24.16
N PHE A 204 10.74 -3.39 24.05
CA PHE A 204 10.47 -2.19 24.84
C PHE A 204 10.36 -2.49 26.34
N HIS A 205 9.67 -3.58 26.71
CA HIS A 205 9.44 -3.92 28.12
C HIS A 205 10.58 -4.70 28.76
N TYR A 206 11.29 -5.54 28.00
CA TYR A 206 12.18 -6.56 28.56
C TYR A 206 13.62 -6.53 28.01
N GLY A 207 13.95 -5.58 27.11
CA GLY A 207 15.30 -5.48 26.56
C GLY A 207 15.45 -6.28 25.28
N ASP A 208 16.41 -7.20 25.19
CA ASP A 208 16.55 -8.01 23.97
C ASP A 208 15.35 -8.97 23.82
N ALA A 209 14.65 -8.91 22.68
CA ALA A 209 13.56 -9.84 22.36
C ALA A 209 14.07 -11.24 21.97
N GLY A 210 15.40 -11.42 21.90
CA GLY A 210 16.05 -12.65 21.47
C GLY A 210 16.10 -12.78 19.94
N PRO A 211 16.70 -13.87 19.43
CA PRO A 211 16.77 -14.12 18.01
C PRO A 211 15.37 -14.28 17.44
N ARG A 212 15.05 -13.43 16.47
CA ARG A 212 13.80 -13.54 15.71
C ARG A 212 13.94 -14.75 14.79
N PRO A 213 13.06 -15.77 14.88
CA PRO A 213 13.00 -16.73 13.79
C PRO A 213 12.71 -15.93 12.52
N GLU A 214 13.50 -16.17 11.46
CA GLU A 214 13.10 -15.76 10.12
C GLU A 214 11.82 -16.53 9.81
N THR A 215 10.68 -15.94 10.13
CA THR A 215 9.38 -16.61 10.02
C THR A 215 9.10 -16.81 8.54
N VAL A 216 9.47 -17.97 8.03
CA VAL A 216 9.04 -18.49 6.75
C VAL A 216 7.67 -19.11 6.99
N LEU A 217 6.66 -18.40 6.50
CA LEU A 217 5.30 -18.88 6.30
C LEU A 217 5.24 -20.01 5.27
N GLY A 218 4.05 -20.62 5.15
CA GLY A 218 3.74 -21.51 4.03
C GLY A 218 4.36 -22.87 4.25
N ASN A 219 3.93 -23.53 5.33
CA ASN A 219 4.21 -24.93 5.59
C ASN A 219 5.67 -25.28 5.96
N LEU A 220 6.47 -24.36 6.47
CA LEU A 220 7.84 -24.64 6.88
C LEU A 220 8.04 -24.33 8.37
N CYS A 221 8.30 -25.38 9.16
CA CYS A 221 8.77 -25.24 10.54
C CYS A 221 10.29 -25.42 10.54
N PHE A 222 11.03 -24.35 10.85
CA PHE A 222 12.48 -24.42 11.04
C PHE A 222 12.79 -24.72 12.50
N ARG A 223 13.13 -25.98 12.83
CA ARG A 223 13.54 -26.38 14.18
C ARG A 223 15.05 -26.25 14.35
N PHE A 224 15.48 -25.16 15.00
CA PHE A 224 16.89 -24.88 15.30
C PHE A 224 17.56 -25.94 16.19
N SER A 225 16.81 -26.67 17.00
CA SER A 225 17.35 -27.73 17.86
C SER A 225 17.69 -29.03 17.12
N THR A 226 17.20 -29.21 15.89
CA THR A 226 17.34 -30.47 15.14
C THR A 226 17.93 -30.31 13.74
N VAL A 227 18.21 -29.07 13.29
CA VAL A 227 18.72 -28.76 11.93
C VAL A 227 17.91 -29.47 10.84
N ALA A 228 16.59 -29.49 10.99
CA ALA A 228 15.68 -30.14 10.06
C ALA A 228 14.68 -29.14 9.51
N VAL A 229 14.45 -29.25 8.20
CA VAL A 229 13.41 -28.54 7.45
C VAL A 229 12.35 -29.56 7.07
N GLU A 230 11.18 -29.47 7.69
CA GLU A 230 10.01 -30.27 7.29
C GLU A 230 9.15 -29.42 6.34
N LEU A 231 8.93 -29.94 5.12
CA LEU A 231 7.84 -29.47 4.26
C LEU A 231 6.54 -30.02 4.84
N VAL A 232 5.68 -29.15 5.37
CA VAL A 232 4.29 -29.53 5.65
C VAL A 232 3.58 -29.61 4.28
N PRO A 233 2.84 -30.67 3.96
CA PRO A 233 2.20 -30.80 2.65
C PRO A 233 1.22 -29.65 2.40
N ALA A 234 1.16 -29.18 1.14
CA ALA A 234 0.25 -28.13 0.67
C ALA A 234 -1.23 -28.49 0.86
#